data_AF-A0A497FHB5-F1
#
_entry.id   AF-A0A497FHB5-F1
#
_cell.length_a   1.000
_cell.length_b   1.000
_cell.length_c   1.000
_cell.angle_alpha   90.00
_cell.angle_beta   90.00
_cell.angle_gamma   90.00
#
_symmetry.space_group_name_H-M   'P 1'
#
loop_
_entity.id
_entity.type
_entity.pdbx_description
1 polymer ?
#
loop_
_entity_poly.entity_id
_entity_poly.type
_entity_poly.pdbx_seq_one_letter_code
_entity_poly.pdbx_strand_id
1 'polypeptide(L)'
;TIGIPAGAGRTEKPLLKAGTNYYRSKVKAWKYPRVRGVAMNAVSHRHGGGSHQSVSFPSTVSRNAPPGQKTGHIAARRTGRKKGAH
;
A
#
# COMPACT_ATOMS: atom_id res chain seq x y z
N THR A 1 -23.47 -11.49 -22.34
CA THR A 1 -23.04 -12.91 -22.27
C THR A 1 -23.22 -13.41 -20.85
N ILE A 2 -23.76 -14.61 -20.69
CA ILE A 2 -24.00 -15.24 -19.38
C ILE A 2 -22.81 -16.17 -19.09
N GLY A 3 -22.16 -16.03 -17.93
CA GLY A 3 -21.02 -16.87 -17.54
C GLY A 3 -19.97 -16.14 -16.67
N ILE A 4 -19.01 -16.90 -16.14
CA ILE A 4 -17.87 -16.37 -15.36
C ILE A 4 -16.77 -15.92 -16.34
N PRO A 5 -16.11 -14.76 -16.13
CA PRO A 5 -15.00 -14.35 -16.97
C PRO A 5 -13.84 -15.35 -16.90
N ALA A 6 -13.25 -15.68 -18.06
CA ALA A 6 -12.08 -16.53 -18.15
C ALA A 6 -10.84 -15.90 -17.45
N GLY A 7 -9.85 -16.72 -17.09
CA GLY A 7 -8.62 -16.27 -16.44
C GLY A 7 -8.68 -16.10 -14.92
N ALA A 8 -9.71 -16.68 -14.29
CA ALA A 8 -9.76 -16.86 -12.83
C ALA A 8 -8.53 -17.66 -12.32
N GLY A 9 -8.15 -17.46 -11.06
CA GLY A 9 -6.99 -18.15 -10.44
C GLY A 9 -5.61 -17.55 -10.76
N ARG A 10 -5.51 -16.55 -11.65
CA ARG A 10 -4.23 -15.89 -12.02
C ARG A 10 -3.41 -15.39 -10.81
N THR A 11 -4.07 -15.03 -9.72
CA THR A 11 -3.44 -14.50 -8.49
C THR A 11 -3.00 -15.58 -7.50
N GLU A 12 -3.39 -16.85 -7.70
CA GLU A 12 -3.03 -17.96 -6.82
C GLU A 12 -1.54 -18.31 -6.96
N LYS A 13 -1.00 -18.25 -8.18
CA LYS A 13 0.42 -18.44 -8.42
C LYS A 13 1.23 -17.26 -7.83
N PRO A 14 2.16 -17.51 -6.90
CA PRO A 14 3.00 -16.45 -6.36
C PRO A 14 3.96 -15.89 -7.42
N LEU A 15 4.37 -14.63 -7.27
CA LEU A 15 5.29 -13.98 -8.21
C LEU A 15 6.72 -14.52 -8.14
N LEU A 16 7.12 -15.03 -6.96
CA LEU A 16 8.43 -15.58 -6.59
C LEU A 16 9.62 -14.60 -6.69
N LYS A 17 9.77 -13.87 -7.80
CA LYS A 17 10.91 -13.00 -8.10
C LYS A 17 10.47 -11.54 -8.31
N ALA A 18 11.36 -10.61 -7.94
CA ALA A 18 11.17 -9.18 -8.17
C ALA A 18 11.05 -8.82 -9.67
N GLY A 19 11.81 -9.51 -10.54
CA GLY A 19 11.77 -9.31 -12.00
C GLY A 19 10.39 -9.58 -12.60
N THR A 20 9.70 -10.65 -12.15
CA THR A 20 8.32 -10.94 -12.56
C THR A 20 7.37 -9.80 -12.19
N ASN A 21 7.54 -9.20 -11.02
CA ASN A 21 6.73 -8.06 -10.59
C ASN A 21 7.06 -6.78 -11.37
N TYR A 22 8.32 -6.57 -11.76
CA TYR A 22 8.72 -5.48 -12.64
C TYR A 22 7.99 -5.54 -13.99
N TYR A 23 8.03 -6.69 -14.69
CA TYR A 23 7.33 -6.84 -15.96
C TYR A 23 5.81 -6.71 -15.83
N ARG A 24 5.23 -7.24 -14.73
CA ARG A 24 3.81 -7.06 -14.41
C ARG A 24 3.42 -5.59 -14.21
N SER A 25 4.29 -4.79 -13.60
CA SER A 25 4.02 -3.38 -13.29
C SER A 25 4.30 -2.48 -14.50
N LYS A 26 5.33 -2.80 -15.31
CA LYS A 26 5.73 -2.08 -16.53
C LYS A 26 4.57 -1.97 -17.52
N VAL A 27 3.79 -3.04 -17.70
CA VAL A 27 2.64 -3.04 -18.62
C VAL A 27 1.41 -2.32 -18.06
N LYS A 28 1.36 -2.01 -16.76
CA LYS A 28 0.18 -1.45 -16.07
C LYS A 28 0.33 0.02 -15.64
N ALA A 29 1.37 0.72 -16.10
CA ALA A 29 1.71 2.07 -15.63
C ALA A 29 1.78 2.17 -14.09
N TRP A 30 2.04 1.05 -13.40
CA TRP A 30 2.09 1.01 -11.95
C TRP A 30 3.50 1.36 -11.49
N LYS A 31 3.62 2.32 -10.58
CA LYS A 31 4.90 2.69 -9.98
C LYS A 31 5.48 1.52 -9.17
N TYR A 32 6.62 1.03 -9.61
CA TYR A 32 7.43 -0.02 -8.99
C TYR A 32 8.92 0.26 -9.24
N PRO A 33 9.81 0.12 -8.23
CA PRO A 33 9.54 -0.21 -6.84
C PRO A 33 8.87 0.93 -6.06
N ARG A 34 8.30 0.62 -4.88
CA ARG A 34 7.74 1.62 -3.95
C ARG A 34 8.60 1.70 -2.70
N VAL A 35 9.05 2.91 -2.36
CA VAL A 35 9.83 3.18 -1.16
C VAL A 35 8.90 3.41 0.03
N ARG A 36 9.26 2.88 1.20
CA ARG A 36 8.50 3.09 2.44
C ARG A 36 8.66 4.55 2.89
N GLY A 37 7.55 5.22 3.20
CA GLY A 37 7.59 6.63 3.63
C GLY A 37 8.36 6.88 4.93
N VAL A 38 8.47 5.88 5.81
CA VAL A 38 9.30 5.96 7.04
C VAL A 38 10.81 5.94 6.74
N ALA A 39 11.20 5.46 5.56
CA ALA A 39 12.59 5.49 5.11
C ALA A 39 12.94 6.78 4.35
N MET A 40 11.99 7.71 4.23
CA MET A 40 12.20 8.99 3.57
C MET A 40 12.51 10.09 4.60
N ASN A 41 13.00 11.24 4.12
CA ASN A 41 13.19 12.43 4.93
C ASN A 41 11.83 13.08 5.27
N ALA A 42 11.79 13.88 6.35
CA ALA A 42 10.58 14.57 6.81
C ALA A 42 9.96 15.49 5.74
N VAL A 43 10.78 16.05 4.85
CA VAL A 43 10.31 16.89 3.72
C VAL A 43 9.49 16.11 2.69
N SER A 44 9.85 14.84 2.44
CA SER A 44 9.28 14.06 1.35
C SER A 44 8.03 13.29 1.78
N HIS A 45 7.93 12.96 3.06
CA HIS A 45 6.84 12.12 3.55
C HIS A 45 6.54 12.43 5.01
N ARG A 46 5.24 12.48 5.34
CA ARG A 46 4.76 12.76 6.69
C ARG A 46 5.39 11.85 7.76
N HIS A 47 5.53 10.55 7.47
CA HIS A 47 6.18 9.58 8.39
C HIS A 47 7.72 9.56 8.33
N GLY A 48 8.33 10.44 7.54
CA GLY A 48 9.77 10.45 7.33
C GLY A 48 10.55 11.20 8.40
N GLY A 49 11.85 10.91 8.49
CA GLY A 49 12.77 11.49 9.47
C GLY A 49 12.85 10.73 10.80
N GLY A 50 13.44 11.37 11.80
CA GLY A 50 13.72 10.78 13.11
C GLY A 50 15.05 10.01 13.17
N SER A 51 15.55 9.78 14.39
CA SER A 51 16.79 9.02 14.63
C SER A 51 16.60 7.51 14.42
N HIS A 52 15.38 7.01 14.61
CA HIS A 52 15.00 5.62 14.39
C HIS A 52 13.82 5.56 13.40
N GLN A 53 13.79 4.54 12.54
CA GLN A 53 12.69 4.35 11.60
C GLN A 53 11.41 3.91 12.34
N SER A 54 10.60 4.87 12.75
CA SER A 54 9.31 4.64 13.39
C SER A 54 8.25 5.63 12.89
N VAL A 55 6.99 5.24 12.99
CA VAL A 55 5.89 6.18 12.72
C VAL A 55 5.60 6.90 14.04
N SER A 56 5.98 8.18 14.14
CA SER A 56 5.94 8.94 15.39
C SER A 56 4.53 9.31 15.87
N PHE A 57 3.51 9.11 15.06
CA PHE A 57 2.11 9.43 15.35
C PHE A 57 1.18 8.41 14.70
N PRO A 58 -0.13 8.36 15.05
CA PRO A 58 -1.04 7.38 14.50
C PRO A 58 -1.07 7.38 12.98
N SER A 59 -0.97 6.20 12.38
CA SER A 59 -1.09 6.02 10.93
C SER A 59 -2.55 6.06 10.44
N THR A 60 -3.53 6.14 11.35
CA THR A 60 -4.94 6.36 11.04
C THR A 60 -5.20 7.85 10.81
N VAL A 61 -5.81 8.18 9.66
CA VAL A 61 -6.01 9.57 9.24
C VAL A 61 -7.46 9.85 8.93
N SER A 62 -7.96 11.02 9.31
CA SER A 62 -9.32 11.47 8.99
C SER A 62 -9.56 11.52 7.48
N ARG A 63 -10.81 11.27 7.06
CA ARG A 63 -11.25 11.47 5.67
C ARG A 63 -11.06 12.92 5.22
N ASN A 64 -11.17 13.86 6.15
CA ASN A 64 -11.15 15.30 5.92
C ASN A 64 -9.75 15.93 6.10
N ALA A 65 -8.71 15.12 6.32
CA ALA A 65 -7.35 15.65 6.39
C ALA A 65 -6.94 16.33 5.06
N PRO A 66 -6.12 17.38 5.08
CA PRO A 66 -5.66 18.03 3.85
C PRO A 66 -4.77 17.12 2.98
N PRO A 67 -4.59 17.44 1.69
CA PRO A 67 -3.58 16.79 0.84
C PRO A 67 -2.19 16.83 1.50
N GLY A 68 -1.43 15.73 1.40
CA GLY A 68 -0.15 15.55 2.09
C GLY A 68 -0.27 14.94 3.50
N GLN A 69 -1.36 15.21 4.23
CA GLN A 69 -1.63 14.55 5.51
C GLN A 69 -2.34 13.20 5.35
N LYS A 70 -3.09 12.99 4.25
CA LYS A 70 -3.77 11.73 3.89
C LYS A 70 -2.79 10.62 3.52
N THR A 71 -2.09 10.11 4.52
CA THR A 71 -1.03 9.11 4.39
C THR A 71 -1.23 8.00 5.43
N GLY A 72 -1.06 6.74 5.04
CA GLY A 72 -1.36 5.59 5.91
C GLY A 72 -2.80 5.08 5.77
N HIS A 73 -3.43 4.75 6.88
CA HIS A 73 -4.79 4.20 6.96
C HIS A 73 -5.85 5.30 6.97
N ILE A 74 -6.25 5.74 5.77
CA ILE A 74 -7.23 6.83 5.59
C ILE A 74 -8.64 6.33 5.93
N ALA A 75 -9.33 7.05 6.81
CA ALA A 75 -10.70 6.79 7.27
C ALA A 75 -10.93 5.35 7.73
N ALA A 76 -9.91 4.74 8.34
CA ALA A 76 -9.97 3.36 8.77
C ALA A 76 -10.94 3.20 9.94
N ARG A 77 -11.98 2.37 9.74
CA ARG A 77 -12.97 2.02 10.77
C ARG A 77 -12.42 1.01 11.79
N ARG A 78 -11.42 0.23 11.39
CA ARG A 78 -10.73 -0.79 12.19
C ARG A 78 -9.29 -0.92 11.71
N THR A 79 -8.38 -1.30 12.60
CA THR A 79 -6.97 -1.61 12.29
C THR A 79 -6.60 -2.99 12.85
N GLY A 80 -5.44 -3.51 12.46
CA GLY A 80 -4.94 -4.82 12.90
C GLY A 80 -5.42 -6.01 12.07
N ARG A 81 -5.00 -7.22 12.47
CA ARG A 81 -5.34 -8.47 11.78
C ARG A 81 -6.84 -8.75 11.88
N LYS A 82 -7.51 -8.94 10.73
CA LYS A 82 -8.91 -9.37 10.70
C LYS A 82 -9.02 -10.79 11.28
N LYS A 83 -9.84 -10.96 12.33
CA LYS A 83 -10.25 -12.27 12.87
C LYS A 83 -11.72 -12.50 12.47
N GLY A 84 -12.00 -13.60 11.76
CA GLY A 84 -13.34 -13.96 11.29
C GLY A 84 -13.72 -13.45 9.89
N ALA A 85 -14.79 -14.01 9.34
CA ALA A 85 -15.33 -13.73 8.02
C ALA A 85 -16.51 -12.74 8.07
N HIS A 86 -16.31 -11.56 8.68
CA HIS A 86 -17.18 -10.38 8.52
C HIS A 86 -16.31 -9.11 8.46
#